data_AF-A0A936BRN2-F1
#
_entry.id   AF-A0A936BRN2-F1
#
_cell.length_a   1.000
_cell.length_b   1.000
_cell.length_c   1.000
_cell.angle_alpha   90.00
_cell.angle_beta   90.00
_cell.angle_gamma   90.00
#
_symmetry.space_group_name_H-M   'P 1'
#
loop_
_entity.id
_entity.type
_entity.pdbx_description
1 polymer ?
#
loop_
_entity_poly.entity_id
_entity_poly.type
_entity_poly.pdbx_seq_one_letter_code
_entity_poly.pdbx_strand_id
1 'polypeptide(L)'
;MIQHTWQPVRWRDALRLVGPPNWEWWKEQHPLPDLNQPVDLGTTLPVCPHCGSHQVRRRVRTKDWVCHVGQCGAPHQRHADFAFPEPKFELRQDPKALREHKRTIRQKYLALSQARWEAWLKSPEAEENRLRALRLCIEESKRYLSFADTKTLCRPCAGREDVEHIRRGNRAKARREEANPDWSELEEHERFAEGLDTGNGEPSGS
;
A
#
# COMPACT_ATOMS: atom_id res chain seq x y z
N MET A 1 -9.83 -39.19 15.12
CA MET A 1 -10.62 -38.11 14.49
C MET A 1 -10.24 -38.09 13.02
N ILE A 2 -11.20 -38.22 12.11
CA ILE A 2 -10.92 -38.06 10.67
C ILE A 2 -10.84 -36.56 10.39
N GLN A 3 -9.79 -36.12 9.71
CA GLN A 3 -9.57 -34.72 9.38
C GLN A 3 -9.12 -34.59 7.92
N HIS A 4 -9.69 -33.64 7.21
CA HIS A 4 -9.23 -33.25 5.88
C HIS A 4 -7.96 -32.43 6.00
N THR A 5 -6.94 -32.75 5.20
CA THR A 5 -5.68 -32.00 5.17
C THR A 5 -5.66 -30.87 4.14
N TRP A 6 -6.79 -30.67 3.47
CA TRP A 6 -6.96 -29.72 2.39
C TRP A 6 -8.43 -29.25 2.34
N GLN A 7 -8.67 -28.01 1.89
CA GLN A 7 -10.01 -27.42 1.79
C GLN A 7 -10.32 -26.99 0.35
N PRO A 8 -11.60 -27.12 -0.09
CA PRO A 8 -12.02 -26.65 -1.41
C PRO A 8 -11.74 -25.16 -1.58
N VAL A 9 -11.32 -24.79 -2.79
CA VAL A 9 -11.16 -23.41 -3.18
C VAL A 9 -12.52 -22.69 -3.11
N ARG A 10 -12.56 -21.51 -2.49
CA ARG A 10 -13.78 -20.68 -2.46
C ARG A 10 -14.04 -20.09 -3.84
N TRP A 11 -15.31 -19.91 -4.19
CA TRP A 11 -15.73 -19.33 -5.48
C TRP A 11 -14.95 -18.07 -5.90
N ARG A 12 -14.80 -17.10 -4.98
CA ARG A 12 -14.06 -15.84 -5.25
C ARG A 12 -12.59 -16.10 -5.58
N ASP A 13 -11.98 -17.09 -4.95
CA ASP A 13 -10.59 -17.47 -5.20
C ASP A 13 -10.47 -18.26 -6.51
N ALA A 14 -11.46 -19.09 -6.85
CA ALA A 14 -11.51 -19.82 -8.12
C ALA A 14 -11.58 -18.85 -9.31
N LEU A 15 -12.42 -17.81 -9.24
CA LEU A 15 -12.49 -16.76 -10.27
C LEU A 15 -11.14 -16.07 -10.52
N ARG A 16 -10.35 -15.86 -9.46
CA ARG A 16 -9.00 -15.28 -9.56
C ARG A 16 -7.98 -16.26 -10.12
N LEU A 17 -8.00 -17.51 -9.65
CA LEU A 17 -7.05 -18.56 -10.05
C LEU A 17 -7.16 -18.94 -11.52
N VAL A 18 -8.38 -18.96 -12.06
CA VAL A 18 -8.62 -19.24 -13.46
C VAL A 18 -8.08 -18.13 -14.36
N GLY A 19 -8.01 -16.89 -13.84
CA GLY A 19 -7.52 -15.71 -14.54
C GLY A 19 -8.43 -15.29 -15.71
N PRO A 20 -8.75 -14.01 -15.90
CA PRO A 20 -9.48 -13.61 -17.10
C PRO A 20 -8.57 -13.77 -18.32
N PRO A 21 -8.93 -14.58 -19.32
CA PRO A 21 -8.13 -14.69 -20.54
C PRO A 21 -8.01 -13.35 -21.29
N ASN A 22 -8.90 -12.40 -21.02
CA ASN A 22 -9.01 -11.08 -21.63
C ASN A 22 -8.90 -9.92 -20.62
N TRP A 23 -8.28 -10.13 -19.45
CA TRP A 23 -8.23 -9.11 -18.39
C TRP A 23 -7.56 -7.82 -18.87
N GLU A 24 -6.39 -7.96 -19.49
CA GLU A 24 -5.57 -6.83 -19.94
C GLU A 24 -6.33 -6.02 -20.99
N TRP A 25 -6.92 -6.69 -21.98
CA TRP A 25 -7.80 -6.05 -22.96
C TRP A 25 -8.98 -5.32 -22.30
N TRP A 26 -9.63 -5.92 -21.30
CA TRP A 26 -10.74 -5.28 -20.59
C TRP A 26 -10.29 -4.03 -19.82
N LYS A 27 -9.10 -4.06 -19.21
CA LYS A 27 -8.51 -2.90 -18.54
C LYS A 27 -8.24 -1.76 -19.51
N GLU A 28 -7.79 -2.05 -20.72
CA GLU A 28 -7.57 -1.06 -21.78
C GLU A 28 -8.88 -0.39 -22.21
N GLN A 29 -9.97 -1.17 -22.34
CA GLN A 29 -11.30 -0.62 -22.68
C GLN A 29 -11.96 0.11 -21.50
N HIS A 30 -11.55 -0.19 -20.28
CA HIS A 30 -12.08 0.40 -19.05
C HIS A 30 -10.96 0.90 -18.13
N PRO A 31 -10.27 1.98 -18.54
CA PRO A 31 -9.20 2.57 -17.74
C PRO A 31 -9.76 3.15 -16.44
N LEU A 32 -8.97 3.05 -15.37
CA LEU A 32 -9.28 3.76 -14.14
C LEU A 32 -9.03 5.26 -14.33
N PRO A 33 -9.82 6.14 -13.69
CA PRO A 33 -9.57 7.57 -13.76
C PRO A 33 -8.23 7.89 -13.09
N ASP A 34 -7.51 8.88 -13.64
CA ASP A 34 -6.29 9.38 -13.01
C ASP A 34 -6.64 10.05 -11.67
N LEU A 35 -5.98 9.57 -10.61
CA LEU A 35 -6.15 10.08 -9.25
C LEU A 35 -5.01 11.00 -8.81
N ASN A 36 -4.00 11.21 -9.66
CA ASN A 36 -2.77 11.93 -9.35
C ASN A 36 -2.90 13.42 -9.64
N GLN A 37 -3.93 14.04 -9.06
CA GLN A 37 -4.05 15.48 -9.13
C GLN A 37 -2.99 16.11 -8.22
N PRO A 38 -2.20 17.09 -8.70
CA PRO A 38 -1.25 17.79 -7.86
C PRO A 38 -2.02 18.53 -6.77
N VAL A 39 -1.74 18.19 -5.51
CA VAL A 39 -2.30 18.90 -4.36
C VAL A 39 -1.19 19.70 -3.71
N ASP A 40 -1.41 21.00 -3.57
CA ASP A 40 -0.51 21.86 -2.83
C ASP A 40 -0.69 21.60 -1.33
N LEU A 41 0.17 20.74 -0.77
CA LEU A 41 0.20 20.36 0.65
C LEU A 41 1.28 21.14 1.41
N GLY A 42 1.62 22.33 0.91
CA GLY A 42 2.55 23.24 1.56
C GLY A 42 2.04 23.71 2.92
N THR A 43 2.89 23.61 3.94
CA THR A 43 2.69 24.24 5.23
C THR A 43 3.86 25.17 5.52
N THR A 44 3.56 26.39 5.93
CA THR A 44 4.57 27.36 6.34
C THR A 44 5.09 27.00 7.72
N LEU A 45 6.38 26.66 7.82
CA LEU A 45 7.01 26.25 9.07
C LEU A 45 8.06 27.28 9.51
N PRO A 46 8.20 27.53 10.84
CA PRO A 46 9.27 28.35 11.36
C PRO A 46 10.62 27.62 11.23
N VAL A 47 11.64 28.37 10.86
CA VAL A 47 13.00 27.91 10.58
C VAL A 47 13.98 28.79 11.35
N CYS A 48 15.02 28.16 11.89
CA CYS A 48 16.08 28.88 12.57
C CYS A 48 16.87 29.71 11.55
N PRO A 49 17.04 31.03 11.78
CA PRO A 49 17.76 31.90 10.84
C PRO A 49 19.25 31.56 10.72
N HIS A 50 19.84 30.86 11.70
CA HIS A 50 21.26 30.53 11.72
C HIS A 50 21.59 29.18 11.10
N CYS A 51 20.84 28.13 11.44
CA CYS A 51 21.16 26.75 11.03
C CYS A 51 20.15 26.12 10.06
N GLY A 52 19.07 26.83 9.68
CA GLY A 52 18.05 26.28 8.79
C GLY A 52 17.20 25.16 9.40
N SER A 53 17.34 24.88 10.70
CA SER A 53 16.57 23.82 11.36
C SER A 53 15.11 24.23 11.56
N HIS A 54 14.17 23.31 11.29
CA HIS A 54 12.74 23.47 11.59
C HIS A 54 12.37 23.11 13.03
N GLN A 55 13.34 22.64 13.84
CA GLN A 55 13.08 22.32 15.25
C GLN A 55 13.06 23.60 16.08
N VAL A 56 12.12 24.48 15.78
CA VAL A 56 11.98 25.80 16.39
C VAL A 56 10.67 25.85 17.16
N ARG A 57 10.72 26.33 18.41
CA ARG A 57 9.54 26.47 19.27
C ARG A 57 9.47 27.85 19.88
N ARG A 58 8.27 28.42 19.96
CA ARG A 58 8.03 29.68 20.68
C ARG A 58 7.90 29.40 22.17
N ARG A 59 8.65 30.12 23.01
CA ARG A 59 8.46 30.08 24.46
C ARG A 59 7.33 31.02 24.85
N VAL A 60 6.35 30.50 25.59
CA VAL A 60 5.15 31.26 25.96
C VAL A 60 5.48 32.44 26.88
N ARG A 61 6.38 32.26 27.85
CA ARG A 61 6.68 33.26 28.88
C ARG A 61 7.51 34.43 28.34
N THR A 62 8.61 34.11 27.66
CA THR A 62 9.60 35.09 27.19
C THR A 62 9.31 35.58 25.76
N LYS A 63 8.33 34.98 25.08
CA LYS A 63 7.88 35.29 23.71
C LYS A 63 8.96 35.17 22.61
N ASP A 64 10.15 34.70 22.97
CA ASP A 64 11.25 34.35 22.07
C ASP A 64 11.04 32.98 21.43
N TRP A 65 11.69 32.79 20.29
CA TRP A 65 11.77 31.52 19.59
C TRP A 65 13.10 30.85 19.90
N VAL A 66 13.06 29.54 20.02
CA VAL A 66 14.24 28.75 20.37
C VAL A 66 14.44 27.62 19.38
N CYS A 67 15.64 27.56 18.81
CA CYS A 67 16.13 26.44 18.03
C CYS A 67 16.61 25.32 18.95
N HIS A 68 15.96 24.16 18.87
CA HIS A 68 16.34 22.97 19.62
C HIS A 68 17.71 22.42 19.18
N VAL A 69 18.02 22.49 17.89
CA VAL A 69 19.33 22.06 17.35
C VAL A 69 20.45 22.98 17.83
N GLY A 70 20.24 24.30 17.82
CA GLY A 70 21.19 25.27 18.37
C GLY A 70 21.46 25.07 19.86
N GLN A 71 20.42 24.71 20.63
CA GLN A 71 20.51 24.51 22.08
C GLN A 71 21.12 23.14 22.47
N CYS A 72 20.63 22.06 21.85
CA CYS A 72 20.85 20.68 22.31
C CYS A 72 21.42 19.75 21.21
N GLY A 73 21.63 20.23 19.99
CA GLY A 73 22.07 19.42 18.85
C GLY A 73 23.52 18.92 18.96
N ALA A 74 24.03 18.36 17.87
CA ALA A 74 25.42 17.93 17.79
C ALA A 74 26.38 19.14 17.92
N PRO A 75 27.63 18.97 18.39
CA PRO A 75 28.55 20.09 18.64
C PRO A 75 28.74 21.04 17.45
N HIS A 76 28.76 20.52 16.22
CA HIS A 76 28.90 21.31 14.98
C HIS A 76 27.63 22.07 14.55
N GLN A 77 26.49 21.81 15.20
CA GLN A 77 25.20 22.45 14.90
C GLN A 77 24.75 23.42 16.00
N ARG A 78 25.44 23.42 17.15
CA ARG A 78 25.15 24.32 18.26
C ARG A 78 25.59 25.74 17.93
N HIS A 79 24.79 26.72 18.34
CA HIS A 79 25.11 28.13 18.19
C HIS A 79 24.63 28.91 19.40
N ALA A 80 25.37 29.95 19.80
CA ALA A 80 25.05 30.76 20.98
C ALA A 80 23.71 31.47 20.84
N ASP A 81 23.38 31.90 19.61
CA ASP A 81 22.13 32.60 19.25
C ASP A 81 20.96 31.63 19.05
N PHE A 82 20.86 30.60 19.89
CA PHE A 82 19.79 29.60 19.78
C PHE A 82 18.42 30.17 20.15
N ALA A 83 18.37 31.33 20.81
CA ALA A 83 17.15 32.09 21.11
C ALA A 83 17.10 33.39 20.29
N PHE A 84 15.99 33.65 19.62
CA PHE A 84 15.83 34.77 18.70
C PHE A 84 14.38 35.31 18.70
N PRO A 85 14.16 36.59 18.36
CA PRO A 85 12.84 37.22 18.44
C PRO A 85 11.89 36.80 17.32
N GLU A 86 12.40 36.56 16.11
CA GLU A 86 11.61 36.22 14.92
C GLU A 86 12.25 35.07 14.14
N PRO A 87 11.48 34.00 13.80
CA PRO A 87 11.96 32.93 12.95
C PRO A 87 11.85 33.34 11.48
N LYS A 88 12.64 32.70 10.62
CA LYS A 88 12.36 32.69 9.19
C LYS A 88 11.21 31.73 8.92
N PHE A 89 10.33 32.03 7.98
CA PHE A 89 9.27 31.12 7.57
C PHE A 89 9.57 30.56 6.19
N GLU A 90 9.50 29.24 6.04
CA GLU A 90 9.72 28.57 4.77
C GLU A 90 8.53 27.67 4.45
N LEU A 91 8.10 27.68 3.19
CA LEU A 91 7.09 26.77 2.69
C LEU A 91 7.72 25.39 2.54
N ARG A 92 7.14 24.39 3.21
CA ARG A 92 7.59 23.00 3.10
C ARG A 92 6.40 22.10 2.91
N GLN A 93 6.55 21.03 2.14
CA GLN A 93 5.52 19.99 2.07
C GLN A 93 5.33 19.38 3.45
N ASP A 94 4.08 19.33 3.93
CA ASP A 94 3.77 18.66 5.19
C ASP A 94 3.84 17.13 4.99
N PRO A 95 4.82 16.43 5.61
CA PRO A 95 4.96 14.98 5.46
C PRO A 95 3.78 14.21 6.04
N LYS A 96 3.01 14.79 6.98
CA LYS A 96 1.79 14.17 7.50
C LYS A 96 0.66 14.30 6.48
N ALA A 97 0.39 15.51 5.99
CA ALA A 97 -0.60 15.74 4.95
C ALA A 97 -0.31 14.92 3.68
N LEU A 98 0.96 14.82 3.27
CA LEU A 98 1.37 14.00 2.13
C LEU A 98 1.03 12.52 2.34
N ARG A 99 1.32 11.97 3.54
CA ARG A 99 0.99 10.57 3.87
C ARG A 99 -0.52 10.32 3.90
N GLU A 100 -1.29 11.25 4.45
CA GLU A 100 -2.76 11.16 4.49
C GLU A 100 -3.36 11.26 3.08
N HIS A 101 -2.81 12.12 2.24
CA HIS A 101 -3.20 12.25 0.84
C HIS A 101 -2.90 10.98 0.06
N LYS A 102 -1.67 10.45 0.13
CA LYS A 102 -1.29 9.15 -0.47
C LYS A 102 -2.20 8.03 -0.01
N ARG A 103 -2.53 7.96 1.29
CA ARG A 103 -3.47 6.96 1.85
C ARG A 103 -4.86 7.10 1.24
N THR A 104 -5.34 8.33 1.08
CA THR A 104 -6.66 8.63 0.51
C THR A 104 -6.73 8.21 -0.95
N ILE A 105 -5.71 8.57 -1.75
CA ILE A 105 -5.59 8.15 -3.15
C ILE A 105 -5.60 6.62 -3.23
N ARG A 106 -4.77 5.94 -2.42
CA ARG A 106 -4.72 4.48 -2.39
C ARG A 106 -6.08 3.85 -2.09
N GLN A 107 -6.83 4.40 -1.13
CA GLN A 107 -8.16 3.89 -0.81
C GLN A 107 -9.15 4.09 -1.96
N LYS A 108 -9.11 5.25 -2.63
CA LYS A 108 -9.93 5.52 -3.83
C LYS A 108 -9.58 4.56 -4.96
N TYR A 109 -8.29 4.37 -5.22
CA TYR A 109 -7.80 3.44 -6.24
C TYR A 109 -8.32 2.02 -5.99
N LEU A 110 -8.16 1.51 -4.76
CA LEU A 110 -8.64 0.18 -4.40
C LEU A 110 -10.15 0.02 -4.59
N ALA A 111 -10.94 1.03 -4.23
CA ALA A 111 -12.38 1.01 -4.43
C ALA A 111 -12.75 0.97 -5.93
N LEU A 112 -12.07 1.77 -6.75
CA LEU A 112 -12.30 1.81 -8.19
C LEU A 112 -11.84 0.51 -8.90
N SER A 113 -10.67 -0.02 -8.53
CA SER A 113 -10.17 -1.30 -9.04
C SER A 113 -11.13 -2.45 -8.68
N GLN A 114 -11.63 -2.47 -7.44
CA GLN A 114 -12.65 -3.44 -7.02
C GLN A 114 -13.94 -3.28 -7.83
N ALA A 115 -14.43 -2.06 -8.03
CA ALA A 115 -15.63 -1.81 -8.82
C ALA A 115 -15.45 -2.24 -10.29
N ARG A 116 -14.27 -1.99 -10.88
CA ARG A 116 -13.91 -2.44 -12.24
C ARG A 116 -13.93 -3.96 -12.34
N TRP A 117 -13.35 -4.66 -11.37
CA TRP A 117 -13.40 -6.12 -11.29
C TRP A 117 -14.83 -6.66 -11.17
N GLU A 118 -15.66 -6.05 -10.33
CA GLU A 118 -17.06 -6.43 -10.18
C GLU A 118 -17.89 -6.16 -11.44
N ALA A 119 -17.58 -5.09 -12.17
CA ALA A 119 -18.18 -4.79 -13.46
C ALA A 119 -17.79 -5.85 -14.51
N TRP A 120 -16.52 -6.22 -14.57
CA TRP A 120 -16.05 -7.31 -15.44
C TRP A 120 -16.77 -8.63 -15.11
N LEU A 121 -16.90 -9.01 -13.84
CA LEU A 121 -17.61 -10.24 -13.46
C LEU A 121 -19.09 -10.28 -13.90
N LYS A 122 -19.71 -9.13 -14.11
CA LYS A 122 -21.10 -9.01 -14.60
C LYS A 122 -21.19 -8.94 -16.12
N SER A 123 -20.07 -8.72 -16.80
CA SER A 123 -19.97 -8.62 -18.24
C SER A 123 -20.15 -9.99 -18.92
N PRO A 124 -20.66 -10.05 -20.16
CA PRO A 124 -20.74 -11.30 -20.93
C PRO A 124 -19.35 -11.93 -21.16
N GLU A 125 -18.30 -11.11 -21.23
CA GLU A 125 -16.92 -11.51 -21.42
C GLU A 125 -16.37 -12.37 -20.28
N ALA A 126 -16.98 -12.29 -19.10
CA ALA A 126 -16.61 -13.10 -17.94
C ALA A 126 -17.29 -14.47 -17.90
N GLU A 127 -18.24 -14.78 -18.81
CA GLU A 127 -19.00 -16.03 -18.78
C GLU A 127 -18.10 -17.27 -18.84
N GLU A 128 -17.13 -17.29 -19.76
CA GLU A 128 -16.22 -18.42 -19.88
C GLU A 128 -15.37 -18.62 -18.62
N ASN A 129 -14.90 -17.52 -18.02
CA ASN A 129 -14.15 -17.58 -16.78
C ASN A 129 -15.03 -18.09 -15.63
N ARG A 130 -16.28 -17.61 -15.50
CA ARG A 130 -17.23 -18.10 -14.50
C ARG A 130 -17.47 -19.60 -14.64
N LEU A 131 -17.66 -20.10 -15.86
CA LEU A 131 -17.82 -21.53 -16.12
C LEU A 131 -16.58 -22.34 -15.74
N ARG A 132 -15.38 -21.86 -16.08
CA ARG A 132 -14.11 -22.49 -15.70
C ARG A 132 -13.92 -22.50 -14.17
N ALA A 133 -14.22 -21.39 -13.49
CA ALA A 133 -14.18 -21.30 -12.03
C ALA A 133 -15.19 -22.26 -11.38
N LEU A 134 -16.38 -22.42 -11.98
CA LEU A 134 -17.40 -23.33 -11.46
C LEU A 134 -16.94 -24.78 -11.59
N ARG A 135 -16.34 -25.14 -12.74
CA ARG A 135 -15.75 -26.47 -12.95
C ARG A 135 -14.66 -26.76 -11.92
N LEU A 136 -13.75 -25.80 -11.68
CA LEU A 136 -12.73 -25.92 -10.65
C LEU A 136 -13.35 -26.16 -9.27
N CYS A 137 -14.34 -25.35 -8.86
CA CYS A 137 -15.03 -25.54 -7.58
C CYS A 137 -15.71 -26.91 -7.46
N ILE A 138 -16.32 -27.41 -8.54
CA ILE A 138 -16.96 -28.74 -8.55
C ILE A 138 -15.92 -29.85 -8.42
N GLU A 139 -14.80 -29.77 -9.16
CA GLU A 139 -13.72 -30.75 -9.07
C GLU A 139 -13.10 -30.79 -7.68
N GLU A 140 -12.84 -29.62 -7.11
CA GLU A 140 -12.31 -29.47 -5.76
C GLU A 140 -13.30 -29.98 -4.70
N SER A 141 -14.60 -29.75 -4.88
CA SER A 141 -15.63 -30.30 -3.99
C SER A 141 -15.74 -31.82 -4.10
N LYS A 142 -15.64 -32.39 -5.32
CA LYS A 142 -15.62 -33.84 -5.54
C LYS A 142 -14.41 -34.47 -4.85
N ARG A 143 -13.22 -33.87 -4.99
CA ARG A 143 -12.00 -34.31 -4.31
C ARG A 143 -12.18 -34.31 -2.80
N TYR A 144 -12.73 -33.22 -2.24
CA TYR A 144 -13.02 -33.14 -0.81
C TYR A 144 -13.96 -34.25 -0.33
N LEU A 145 -15.09 -34.44 -1.02
CA LEU A 145 -16.09 -35.45 -0.67
C LEU A 145 -15.62 -36.89 -0.90
N SER A 146 -14.62 -37.11 -1.75
CA SER A 146 -14.03 -38.44 -1.96
C SER A 146 -13.19 -38.93 -0.78
N PHE A 147 -12.94 -38.07 0.22
CA PHE A 147 -12.06 -38.32 1.36
C PHE A 147 -10.62 -38.68 0.97
N ALA A 148 -10.20 -38.44 -0.29
CA ALA A 148 -8.87 -38.76 -0.80
C ALA A 148 -7.75 -38.09 0.02
N ASP A 149 -7.97 -36.87 0.52
CA ASP A 149 -7.01 -36.12 1.35
C ASP A 149 -7.41 -36.12 2.83
N THR A 150 -7.86 -37.26 3.35
CA THR A 150 -8.13 -37.41 4.79
C THR A 150 -7.08 -38.23 5.52
N LYS A 151 -6.86 -37.87 6.78
CA LYS A 151 -6.02 -38.62 7.71
C LYS A 151 -6.80 -38.89 8.99
N THR A 152 -6.55 -40.05 9.59
CA THR A 152 -7.05 -40.37 10.94
C THR A 152 -5.99 -39.93 11.94
N LEU A 153 -6.31 -38.91 12.73
CA LEU A 153 -5.38 -38.30 13.68
C LEU A 153 -5.87 -38.46 15.12
N CYS A 154 -4.90 -38.55 16.04
CA CYS A 154 -5.12 -38.40 17.47
C CYS A 154 -5.56 -36.96 17.78
N ARG A 155 -6.29 -36.70 18.87
CA ARG A 155 -6.78 -35.33 19.20
C ARG A 155 -5.64 -34.29 19.29
N PRO A 156 -4.49 -34.57 19.93
CA PRO A 156 -3.33 -33.67 19.89
C PRO A 156 -2.72 -33.49 18.49
N CYS A 157 -2.74 -34.54 17.67
CA CYS A 157 -2.19 -34.53 16.31
C CYS A 157 -3.04 -33.64 15.39
N ALA A 158 -4.36 -33.76 15.50
CA ALA A 158 -5.34 -32.98 14.74
C ALA A 158 -5.19 -31.47 15.00
N GLY A 159 -5.06 -31.08 16.27
CA GLY A 159 -4.84 -29.68 16.64
C GLY A 159 -3.53 -29.09 16.11
N ARG A 160 -2.46 -29.89 15.98
CA ARG A 160 -1.21 -29.44 15.36
C ARG A 160 -1.37 -29.21 13.86
N GLU A 161 -2.05 -30.11 13.16
CA GLU A 161 -2.30 -29.99 11.73
C GLU A 161 -3.18 -28.78 11.41
N ASP A 162 -4.19 -28.47 12.24
CA ASP A 162 -5.00 -27.25 12.10
C ASP A 162 -4.16 -25.97 12.24
N VAL A 163 -3.28 -25.90 13.26
CA VAL A 163 -2.41 -24.74 13.47
C VAL A 163 -1.44 -24.56 12.30
N GLU A 164 -0.86 -25.65 11.79
CA GLU A 164 -0.01 -25.59 10.60
C GLU A 164 -0.78 -25.19 9.36
N HIS A 165 -2.00 -25.70 9.16
CA HIS A 165 -2.85 -25.36 8.04
C HIS A 165 -3.21 -23.86 8.07
N ILE A 166 -3.58 -23.32 9.23
CA ILE A 166 -3.81 -21.87 9.43
C ILE A 166 -2.54 -21.08 9.09
N ARG A 167 -1.37 -21.52 9.57
CA ARG A 167 -0.08 -20.87 9.26
C ARG A 167 0.26 -20.91 7.77
N ARG A 168 0.03 -22.04 7.08
CA ARG A 168 0.23 -22.18 5.64
C ARG A 168 -0.73 -21.30 4.85
N GLY A 169 -2.01 -21.25 5.25
CA GLY A 169 -3.00 -20.34 4.68
C GLY A 169 -2.60 -18.88 4.82
N ASN A 170 -2.11 -18.46 5.99
CA ASN A 170 -1.60 -17.11 6.22
C ASN A 170 -0.36 -16.80 5.38
N ARG A 171 0.57 -17.74 5.23
CA ARG A 171 1.75 -17.55 4.34
C ARG A 171 1.36 -17.50 2.86
N ALA A 172 0.43 -18.34 2.42
CA ALA A 172 -0.06 -18.31 1.04
C ALA A 172 -0.83 -17.02 0.75
N LYS A 173 -1.61 -16.52 1.72
CA LYS A 173 -2.25 -15.20 1.65
C LYS A 173 -1.22 -14.08 1.57
N ALA A 174 -0.21 -14.08 2.45
CA ALA A 174 0.88 -13.10 2.41
C ALA A 174 1.64 -13.14 1.08
N ARG A 175 2.01 -14.35 0.59
CA ARG A 175 2.64 -14.52 -0.72
C ARG A 175 1.74 -14.11 -1.89
N ARG A 176 0.42 -14.26 -1.78
CA ARG A 176 -0.52 -13.73 -2.79
C ARG A 176 -0.64 -12.21 -2.70
N GLU A 177 -0.57 -11.63 -1.51
CA GLU A 177 -0.51 -10.17 -1.33
C GLU A 177 0.81 -9.60 -1.87
N GLU A 178 1.91 -10.34 -1.76
CA GLU A 178 3.23 -10.03 -2.32
C GLU A 178 3.32 -10.31 -3.84
N ALA A 179 2.71 -11.40 -4.33
CA ALA A 179 2.78 -11.85 -5.72
C ALA A 179 1.60 -11.41 -6.58
N ASN A 180 0.62 -10.68 -6.02
CA ASN A 180 -0.39 -10.01 -6.83
C ASN A 180 0.33 -8.87 -7.56
N PRO A 181 0.57 -8.96 -8.88
CA PRO A 181 1.36 -7.98 -9.62
C PRO A 181 0.61 -6.66 -9.82
N ASP A 182 -0.58 -6.50 -9.24
CA ASP A 182 -1.33 -5.23 -9.25
C ASP A 182 -0.64 -4.13 -8.42
N TRP A 183 0.57 -4.39 -7.90
CA TRP A 183 1.51 -3.39 -7.39
C TRP A 183 2.48 -2.85 -8.44
N SER A 184 2.59 -3.44 -9.65
CA SER A 184 3.45 -2.87 -10.70
C SER A 184 2.93 -1.51 -11.18
N GLU A 185 1.61 -1.30 -11.21
CA GLU A 185 0.98 0.00 -11.46
C GLU A 185 1.19 1.00 -10.29
N LEU A 186 1.41 0.52 -9.06
CA LEU A 186 1.72 1.36 -7.89
C LEU A 186 3.21 1.69 -7.78
N GLU A 187 4.11 0.76 -8.14
CA GLU A 187 5.55 1.01 -8.22
C GLU A 187 5.93 1.89 -9.40
N GLU A 188 5.24 1.82 -10.54
CA GLU A 188 5.46 2.77 -11.65
C GLU A 188 5.01 4.19 -11.28
N HIS A 189 3.89 4.32 -10.55
CA HIS A 189 3.44 5.63 -10.06
C HIS A 189 4.31 6.17 -8.91
N GLU A 190 4.82 5.32 -8.03
CA GLU A 190 5.79 5.71 -6.99
C GLU A 190 7.16 6.05 -7.58
N ARG A 191 7.66 5.31 -8.59
CA ARG A 191 8.90 5.64 -9.32
C ARG A 191 8.79 6.93 -10.13
N PHE A 192 7.61 7.26 -10.67
CA PHE A 192 7.40 8.53 -11.36
C PHE A 192 7.27 9.72 -10.38
N ALA A 193 6.69 9.49 -9.20
CA ALA A 193 6.65 10.47 -8.12
C ALA A 193 8.03 10.72 -7.49
N GLU A 194 8.91 9.71 -7.47
CA GLU A 194 10.32 9.85 -7.04
C GLU A 194 11.21 10.45 -8.16
N GLY A 195 10.83 10.32 -9.43
CA GLY A 195 11.53 10.91 -10.58
C GLY A 195 11.33 12.43 -10.76
N LEU A 196 10.42 13.05 -10.00
CA LEU A 196 10.25 14.52 -9.96
C LEU A 196 11.28 15.23 -9.08
N ASP A 197 12.17 14.50 -8.38
CA ASP A 197 13.20 15.06 -7.49
C ASP A 197 14.61 15.12 -8.12
N THR A 198 14.78 14.71 -9.40
CA THR A 198 16.08 14.77 -10.11
C THR A 198 16.15 15.85 -11.19
N GLY A 199 15.43 16.95 -11.04
CA GLY A 199 15.58 18.16 -11.86
C GLY A 199 16.64 19.11 -11.30
N ASN A 200 17.90 18.69 -11.21
CA ASN A 200 19.04 19.56 -10.89
C ASN A 200 20.05 19.56 -12.05
N GLY A 201 20.28 20.75 -12.63
CA GLY A 201 21.28 21.06 -13.66
C GLY A 201 20.59 21.67 -14.90
N GLU A 202 20.78 22.93 -15.28
CA GLU A 202 22.02 23.74 -15.30
C GLU A 202 21.72 25.23 -15.05
N PRO A 203 22.64 26.01 -14.46
CA PRO A 203 22.61 27.46 -14.56
C PRO A 203 23.22 27.87 -15.91
N SER A 204 22.39 28.42 -16.79
CA SER A 204 22.83 29.10 -17.99
C SER A 204 23.67 30.32 -17.60
N GLY A 205 24.97 30.23 -17.86
CA GLY A 205 25.87 31.36 -17.81
C GLY A 205 25.58 32.34 -18.96
N SER A 206 25.53 33.62 -18.62
CA SER A 206 25.77 34.76 -19.52
C SER A 206 26.29 35.91 -18.69
#